data_AF-A0A7X9NP89-F1
#
_entry.id   AF-A0A7X9NP89-F1
#
_cell.length_a   1.000
_cell.length_b   1.000
_cell.length_c   1.000
_cell.angle_alpha   90.00
_cell.angle_beta   90.00
_cell.angle_gamma   90.00
#
_symmetry.space_group_name_H-M   'P 1'
#
loop_
_entity.id
_entity.type
_entity.pdbx_description
1 polymer ?
#
loop_
_entity_poly.entity_id
_entity_poly.type
_entity_poly.pdbx_seq_one_letter_code
_entity_poly.pdbx_strand_id
1 'polypeptide(L)'
;MKKFVGIVGSNAELSYNRKLLEFIRRHFKTKFELELLEIDQVPMFNQDEDWQESFQLRYLYNKITRADGVIIATPEHNHTITAALKSVLEWLSYKVHPFESKPVMIVGASYYDQGTSRAQVHLRKILDAPGVNAYTLPGNEFLLGKAKEAFDDEGNITNVGTVNFLETCLDNFVKYVDVVSHLKKPKPIEPEDLTASHPIATTITEIDPDDPDWLEKAAELTGAVSGDTYVKLDNGLLTVNQLNMFLKAMPFELTYSDDNNQFLYYNASHQDPDTMLAKRVPSQVGNRLSTVHDSLPANRMKNVEWVVGTLRNGNQEYVRTIVPGSPEGIINTHNYQAMYYPDGSFAGINEIVFNFKPWLDWYLQETGQYLAGGKVATMPSADATSGASQAGGQADATSGASEH
;
A
#
# COMPACT_ATOMS: atom_id res chain seq x y z
N MET A 1 -3.51 -11.38 0.12
CA MET A 1 -4.46 -11.25 1.22
C MET A 1 -4.88 -9.78 1.29
N LYS A 2 -6.15 -9.47 1.60
CA LYS A 2 -6.57 -8.06 1.72
C LYS A 2 -5.90 -7.40 2.92
N LYS A 3 -5.54 -6.12 2.79
CA LYS A 3 -4.92 -5.32 3.86
C LYS A 3 -5.94 -4.32 4.40
N PHE A 4 -6.33 -4.48 5.67
CA PHE A 4 -7.19 -3.55 6.36
C PHE A 4 -6.43 -2.79 7.44
N VAL A 5 -6.92 -1.59 7.74
CA VAL A 5 -6.52 -0.85 8.94
C VAL A 5 -7.67 -0.75 9.91
N GLY A 6 -7.40 -0.95 11.19
CA GLY A 6 -8.35 -0.87 12.28
C GLY A 6 -8.14 0.39 13.09
N ILE A 7 -9.07 1.34 13.07
CA ILE A 7 -8.95 2.59 13.84
C ILE A 7 -9.60 2.40 15.20
N VAL A 8 -8.80 2.55 16.26
CA VAL A 8 -9.29 2.58 17.63
C VAL A 8 -9.98 3.91 17.88
N GLY A 9 -11.30 3.95 17.99
CA GLY A 9 -12.09 5.17 18.16
C GLY A 9 -12.01 5.82 19.56
N SER A 10 -10.93 5.57 20.31
CA SER A 10 -10.72 6.09 21.66
C SER A 10 -9.24 6.41 21.86
N ASN A 11 -8.95 7.52 22.54
CA ASN A 11 -7.62 7.89 23.01
C ASN A 11 -7.31 7.43 24.44
N ALA A 12 -8.14 6.55 25.01
CA ALA A 12 -7.90 6.01 26.35
C ALA A 12 -6.86 4.89 26.32
N GLU A 13 -6.02 4.81 27.37
CA GLU A 13 -5.06 3.71 27.57
C GLU A 13 -5.76 2.34 27.59
N LEU A 14 -6.89 2.26 28.30
CA LEU A 14 -7.74 1.07 28.35
C LEU A 14 -8.96 1.25 27.46
N SER A 15 -8.97 0.56 26.30
CA SER A 15 -10.06 0.59 25.34
C SER A 15 -10.56 -0.82 25.02
N TYR A 16 -11.84 -1.09 25.26
CA TYR A 16 -12.49 -2.32 24.80
C TYR A 16 -12.61 -2.38 23.28
N ASN A 17 -12.60 -1.24 22.60
CA ASN A 17 -12.60 -1.16 21.15
C ASN A 17 -11.23 -1.55 20.57
N ARG A 18 -10.14 -1.22 21.26
CA ARG A 18 -8.80 -1.75 20.97
C ARG A 18 -8.76 -3.27 21.17
N LYS A 19 -9.26 -3.77 22.31
CA LYS A 19 -9.37 -5.21 22.57
C LYS A 19 -10.18 -5.94 21.48
N LEU A 20 -11.29 -5.35 21.02
CA LEU A 20 -12.10 -5.88 19.93
C LEU A 20 -11.30 -5.98 18.61
N LEU A 21 -10.60 -4.92 18.22
CA LEU A 21 -9.76 -4.94 17.00
C LEU A 21 -8.60 -5.92 17.13
N GLU A 22 -8.00 -6.05 18.31
CA GLU A 22 -6.94 -7.02 18.59
C GLU A 22 -7.43 -8.47 18.50
N PHE A 23 -8.64 -8.73 19.01
CA PHE A 23 -9.31 -10.01 18.82
C PHE A 23 -9.51 -10.29 17.33
N ILE A 24 -10.04 -9.33 16.57
CA ILE A 24 -10.27 -9.48 15.13
C ILE A 24 -8.95 -9.81 14.41
N ARG A 25 -7.89 -9.04 14.69
CA ARG A 25 -6.56 -9.23 14.10
C ARG A 25 -6.02 -10.64 14.35
N ARG A 26 -6.06 -11.12 15.59
CA ARG A 26 -5.50 -12.43 15.96
C ARG A 26 -6.35 -13.59 15.43
N HIS A 27 -7.66 -13.50 15.59
CA HIS A 27 -8.59 -14.60 15.30
C HIS A 27 -8.80 -14.79 13.80
N PHE A 28 -8.84 -13.70 13.01
CA PHE A 28 -9.12 -13.74 11.56
C PHE A 28 -7.88 -13.50 10.68
N LYS A 29 -6.66 -13.67 11.21
CA LYS A 29 -5.39 -13.42 10.50
C LYS A 29 -5.18 -14.19 9.19
N THR A 30 -5.93 -15.27 8.97
CA THR A 30 -5.87 -16.08 7.74
C THR A 30 -6.81 -15.56 6.65
N LYS A 31 -7.76 -14.68 6.99
CA LYS A 31 -8.72 -14.09 6.04
C LYS A 31 -8.20 -12.77 5.46
N PHE A 32 -7.63 -11.91 6.31
CA PHE A 32 -7.08 -10.60 5.95
C PHE A 32 -5.97 -10.20 6.91
N GLU A 33 -5.14 -9.25 6.48
CA GLU A 33 -4.21 -8.53 7.35
C GLU A 33 -4.95 -7.37 8.01
N LEU A 34 -4.75 -7.16 9.31
CA LEU A 34 -5.31 -6.02 10.03
C LEU A 34 -4.21 -5.32 10.83
N GLU A 35 -3.91 -4.09 10.45
CA GLU A 35 -3.02 -3.20 11.21
C GLU A 35 -3.85 -2.27 12.09
N LEU A 36 -3.56 -2.23 13.39
CA LEU A 36 -4.27 -1.31 14.29
C LEU A 36 -3.61 0.07 14.26
N LEU A 37 -4.44 1.09 14.15
CA LEU A 37 -4.06 2.49 14.14
C LEU A 37 -4.66 3.18 15.37
N GLU A 38 -3.78 3.73 16.19
CA GLU A 38 -4.14 4.50 17.38
C GLU A 38 -4.38 5.98 17.03
N ILE A 39 -5.24 6.62 17.83
CA ILE A 39 -5.57 8.05 17.68
C ILE A 39 -5.21 8.90 18.90
N ASP A 40 -4.53 8.29 19.88
CA ASP A 40 -4.20 8.91 21.16
C ASP A 40 -3.13 10.01 21.06
N GLN A 41 -2.26 9.92 20.05
CA GLN A 41 -1.22 10.93 19.76
C GLN A 41 -1.65 11.96 18.68
N VAL A 42 -2.92 11.96 18.27
CA VAL A 42 -3.42 12.95 17.30
C VAL A 42 -3.79 14.24 18.03
N PRO A 43 -3.25 15.41 17.64
CA PRO A 43 -3.64 16.68 18.25
C PRO A 43 -5.12 16.97 17.99
N MET A 44 -5.74 17.74 18.87
CA MET A 44 -7.10 18.25 18.63
C MET A 44 -7.11 19.05 17.33
N PHE A 45 -8.17 18.91 16.53
CA PHE A 45 -8.28 19.57 15.24
C PHE A 45 -8.18 21.09 15.40
N ASN A 46 -7.27 21.68 14.63
CA ASN A 46 -7.06 23.10 14.51
C ASN A 46 -6.75 23.43 13.05
N GLN A 47 -7.62 24.20 12.40
CA GLN A 47 -7.50 24.51 10.97
C GLN A 47 -6.25 25.34 10.61
N ASP A 48 -5.68 26.05 11.59
CA ASP A 48 -4.51 26.90 11.42
C ASP A 48 -3.19 26.10 11.42
N GLU A 49 -3.21 24.86 11.90
CA GLU A 49 -2.06 23.96 11.95
C GLU A 49 -1.89 23.18 10.62
N ASP A 50 -0.63 22.83 10.29
CA ASP A 50 -0.34 21.97 9.15
C ASP A 50 -0.25 20.50 9.58
N TRP A 51 -1.14 19.68 9.02
CA TRP A 51 -1.19 18.24 9.28
C TRP A 51 0.13 17.53 8.93
N GLN A 52 0.90 18.07 7.97
CA GLN A 52 2.17 17.49 7.54
C GLN A 52 3.24 17.52 8.63
N GLU A 53 3.14 18.45 9.59
CA GLU A 53 4.09 18.53 10.70
C GLU A 53 3.85 17.43 11.74
N SER A 54 2.65 16.87 11.79
CA SER A 54 2.31 15.76 12.69
C SER A 54 2.68 14.41 12.09
N PHE A 55 3.62 13.71 12.74
CA PHE A 55 3.94 12.32 12.41
C PHE A 55 2.69 11.43 12.44
N GLN A 56 1.85 11.54 13.47
CA GLN A 56 0.69 10.67 13.62
C GLN A 56 -0.34 10.91 12.52
N LEU A 57 -0.56 12.16 12.10
CA LEU A 57 -1.48 12.45 11.00
C LEU A 57 -0.96 11.93 9.66
N ARG A 58 0.33 12.09 9.37
CA ARG A 58 0.98 11.49 8.19
C ARG A 58 0.87 9.97 8.20
N TYR A 59 1.16 9.36 9.34
CA TYR A 59 1.02 7.91 9.55
C TYR A 59 -0.39 7.41 9.24
N LEU A 60 -1.41 8.01 9.87
CA LEU A 60 -2.80 7.64 9.64
C LEU A 60 -3.21 7.85 8.17
N TYR A 61 -2.90 9.01 7.60
CA TYR A 61 -3.21 9.33 6.20
C TYR A 61 -2.64 8.28 5.24
N ASN A 62 -1.35 7.98 5.36
CA ASN A 62 -0.66 7.07 4.45
C ASN A 62 -1.18 5.63 4.59
N LYS A 63 -1.37 5.16 5.83
CA LYS A 63 -1.89 3.81 6.11
C LYS A 63 -3.32 3.64 5.62
N ILE A 64 -4.20 4.61 5.87
CA ILE A 64 -5.59 4.56 5.39
C ILE A 64 -5.64 4.63 3.87
N THR A 65 -4.88 5.52 3.24
CA THR A 65 -4.84 5.69 1.77
C THR A 65 -4.56 4.36 1.07
N ARG A 66 -3.57 3.61 1.58
CA ARG A 66 -3.08 2.36 1.00
C ARG A 66 -3.88 1.11 1.37
N ALA A 67 -4.63 1.15 2.47
CA ALA A 67 -5.46 0.01 2.88
C ALA A 67 -6.55 -0.30 1.83
N ASP A 68 -6.89 -1.58 1.68
CA ASP A 68 -8.03 -2.01 0.87
C ASP A 68 -9.35 -1.57 1.50
N GLY A 69 -9.39 -1.45 2.83
CA GLY A 69 -10.56 -1.02 3.60
C GLY A 69 -10.21 -0.66 5.05
N VAL A 70 -11.14 0.00 5.73
CA VAL A 70 -10.98 0.46 7.11
C VAL A 70 -12.04 -0.17 8.01
N ILE A 71 -11.64 -0.62 9.20
CA ILE A 71 -12.55 -1.01 10.28
C ILE A 71 -12.43 0.04 11.39
N ILE A 72 -13.49 0.79 11.67
CA ILE A 72 -13.49 1.77 12.78
C ILE A 72 -14.21 1.15 13.98
N ALA A 73 -13.49 0.97 15.08
CA ALA A 73 -14.06 0.50 16.34
C ALA A 73 -14.39 1.68 17.25
N THR A 74 -15.65 2.10 17.28
CA THR A 74 -16.08 3.28 18.04
C THR A 74 -16.71 2.91 19.40
N PRO A 75 -16.29 3.52 20.52
CA PRO A 75 -17.10 3.56 21.73
C PRO A 75 -18.37 4.41 21.52
N GLU A 76 -19.27 4.39 22.51
CA GLU A 76 -20.39 5.33 22.62
C GLU A 76 -20.23 6.23 23.85
N HIS A 77 -20.09 7.54 23.63
CA HIS A 77 -20.04 8.57 24.67
C HIS A 77 -21.24 9.49 24.48
N ASN A 78 -22.12 9.62 25.48
CA ASN A 78 -23.28 10.52 25.45
C ASN A 78 -24.14 10.38 24.15
N HIS A 79 -24.37 9.14 23.72
CA HIS A 79 -25.12 8.82 22.49
C HIS A 79 -24.46 9.28 21.17
N THR A 80 -23.14 9.51 21.19
CA THR A 80 -22.34 9.89 20.02
C THR A 80 -20.99 9.15 20.02
N ILE A 81 -20.21 9.32 18.96
CA ILE A 81 -18.79 8.96 18.90
C ILE A 81 -17.96 9.79 19.89
N THR A 82 -16.71 9.38 20.12
CA THR A 82 -15.79 10.15 20.96
C THR A 82 -15.38 11.47 20.30
N ALA A 83 -15.09 12.48 21.13
CA ALA A 83 -14.54 13.75 20.65
C ALA A 83 -13.21 13.55 19.90
N ALA A 84 -12.35 12.64 20.40
CA ALA A 84 -11.08 12.28 19.78
C ALA A 84 -11.29 11.71 18.36
N LEU A 85 -12.20 10.74 18.19
CA LEU A 85 -12.48 10.18 16.87
C LEU A 85 -13.04 11.24 15.92
N LYS A 86 -13.95 12.11 16.40
CA LYS A 86 -14.47 13.20 15.56
C LYS A 86 -13.36 14.14 15.09
N SER A 87 -12.45 14.51 15.99
CA SER A 87 -11.30 15.37 15.71
C SER A 87 -10.37 14.76 14.66
N VAL A 88 -10.06 13.46 14.76
CA VAL A 88 -9.25 12.74 13.77
C VAL A 88 -9.93 12.75 12.40
N LEU A 89 -11.25 12.55 12.36
CA LEU A 89 -11.99 12.60 11.10
C LEU A 89 -11.96 14.00 10.48
N GLU A 90 -12.02 15.08 11.26
CA GLU A 90 -11.86 16.45 10.74
C GLU A 90 -10.48 16.66 10.09
N TRP A 91 -9.40 16.23 10.77
CA TRP A 91 -8.05 16.28 10.19
C TRP A 91 -7.98 15.55 8.84
N LEU A 92 -8.60 14.38 8.77
CA LEU A 92 -8.61 13.51 7.59
C LEU A 92 -9.78 13.78 6.62
N SER A 93 -10.40 14.96 6.72
CA SER A 93 -11.40 15.42 5.74
C SER A 93 -11.29 16.90 5.39
N TYR A 94 -10.36 17.65 6.00
CA TYR A 94 -10.20 19.09 5.74
C TYR A 94 -9.28 19.38 4.55
N LYS A 95 -7.97 19.07 4.69
CA LYS A 95 -6.96 19.27 3.61
C LYS A 95 -6.63 17.98 2.85
N VAL A 96 -6.94 16.83 3.46
CA VAL A 96 -6.67 15.50 2.90
C VAL A 96 -7.91 14.62 3.06
N HIS A 97 -8.07 13.65 2.17
CA HIS A 97 -9.30 12.85 2.07
C HIS A 97 -9.02 11.34 1.90
N PRO A 98 -8.28 10.68 2.82
CA PRO A 98 -7.93 9.26 2.68
C PRO A 98 -9.14 8.31 2.76
N PHE A 99 -10.28 8.80 3.25
CA PHE A 99 -11.55 8.06 3.31
C PHE A 99 -12.40 8.16 2.04
N GLU A 100 -12.05 9.06 1.11
CA GLU A 100 -12.84 9.22 -0.11
C GLU A 100 -12.85 7.92 -0.92
N SER A 101 -14.06 7.45 -1.25
CA SER A 101 -14.28 6.16 -1.92
C SER A 101 -13.67 4.94 -1.19
N LYS A 102 -13.32 5.06 0.09
CA LYS A 102 -12.76 3.97 0.89
C LYS A 102 -13.89 3.10 1.44
N PRO A 103 -13.86 1.76 1.28
CA PRO A 103 -14.79 0.90 1.99
C PRO A 103 -14.49 0.91 3.50
N VAL A 104 -15.54 1.16 4.30
CA VAL A 104 -15.44 1.26 5.76
C VAL A 104 -16.46 0.34 6.44
N MET A 105 -16.02 -0.43 7.42
CA MET A 105 -16.87 -1.15 8.36
C MET A 105 -16.82 -0.45 9.71
N ILE A 106 -17.96 -0.39 10.40
CA ILE A 106 -18.04 0.12 11.77
C ILE A 106 -18.30 -1.06 12.70
N VAL A 107 -17.53 -1.14 13.77
CA VAL A 107 -17.75 -2.05 14.88
C VAL A 107 -17.71 -1.26 16.18
N GLY A 108 -18.13 -1.86 17.29
CA GLY A 108 -17.88 -1.20 18.56
C GLY A 108 -18.28 -2.01 19.77
N ALA A 109 -17.60 -1.74 20.87
CA ALA A 109 -17.85 -2.31 22.18
C ALA A 109 -18.25 -1.22 23.20
N SER A 110 -19.24 -1.51 24.04
CA SER A 110 -19.66 -0.62 25.14
C SER A 110 -19.99 -1.40 26.43
N TYR A 111 -20.17 -0.67 27.53
CA TYR A 111 -20.42 -1.28 28.85
C TYR A 111 -21.79 -1.91 29.03
N TYR A 112 -22.78 -1.50 28.24
CA TYR A 112 -24.18 -1.85 28.47
C TYR A 112 -24.77 -2.58 27.26
N ASP A 113 -26.00 -3.07 27.42
CA ASP A 113 -26.63 -4.03 26.50
C ASP A 113 -26.86 -3.49 25.09
N GLN A 114 -27.00 -2.17 24.95
CA GLN A 114 -27.25 -1.54 23.64
C GLN A 114 -26.01 -1.47 22.74
N GLY A 115 -24.85 -1.89 23.24
CA GLY A 115 -23.59 -1.80 22.51
C GLY A 115 -23.32 -0.33 22.12
N THR A 116 -22.98 -0.11 20.86
CA THR A 116 -22.56 1.19 20.33
C THR A 116 -23.54 1.76 19.30
N SER A 117 -24.80 1.30 19.34
CA SER A 117 -25.81 1.54 18.29
C SER A 117 -25.92 3.01 17.86
N ARG A 118 -25.98 3.96 18.81
CA ARG A 118 -26.17 5.38 18.47
C ARG A 118 -24.89 6.02 17.97
N ALA A 119 -23.76 5.65 18.55
CA ALA A 119 -22.46 6.09 18.06
C ALA A 119 -22.20 5.61 16.62
N GLN A 120 -22.55 4.37 16.28
CA GLN A 120 -22.38 3.86 14.92
C GLN A 120 -23.29 4.56 13.90
N VAL A 121 -24.54 4.84 14.27
CA VAL A 121 -25.45 5.64 13.41
C VAL A 121 -24.91 7.05 13.19
N HIS A 122 -24.41 7.70 14.26
CA HIS A 122 -23.81 9.03 14.13
C HIS A 122 -22.52 9.00 13.29
N LEU A 123 -21.65 8.02 13.51
CA LEU A 123 -20.42 7.85 12.71
C LEU A 123 -20.73 7.65 11.23
N ARG A 124 -21.73 6.82 10.92
CA ARG A 124 -22.17 6.59 9.54
C ARG A 124 -22.59 7.89 8.84
N LYS A 125 -23.31 8.77 9.54
CA LYS A 125 -23.68 10.09 9.02
C LYS A 125 -22.46 10.97 8.73
N ILE A 126 -21.43 10.89 9.58
CA ILE A 126 -20.17 11.64 9.36
C ILE A 126 -19.41 11.08 8.16
N LEU A 127 -19.31 9.76 8.05
CA LEU A 127 -18.60 9.08 6.96
C LEU A 127 -19.24 9.31 5.58
N ASP A 128 -20.56 9.49 5.55
CA ASP A 128 -21.34 9.81 4.33
C ASP A 128 -21.28 11.30 3.94
N ALA A 129 -20.74 12.17 4.79
CA ALA A 129 -20.70 13.61 4.52
C ALA A 129 -19.75 13.96 3.37
N PRO A 130 -20.07 15.00 2.56
CA PRO A 130 -19.15 15.54 1.57
C PRO A 130 -17.80 15.91 2.19
N GLY A 131 -16.71 15.50 1.53
CA GLY A 131 -15.34 15.68 2.03
C GLY A 131 -14.81 14.47 2.83
N VAL A 132 -15.69 13.61 3.36
CA VAL A 132 -15.28 12.28 3.84
C VAL A 132 -15.58 11.23 2.76
N ASN A 133 -16.81 11.21 2.24
CA ASN A 133 -17.24 10.38 1.09
C ASN A 133 -16.82 8.89 1.19
N ALA A 134 -16.92 8.30 2.37
CA ALA A 134 -16.56 6.90 2.59
C ALA A 134 -17.70 5.95 2.17
N TYR A 135 -17.34 4.83 1.56
CA TYR A 135 -18.29 3.76 1.25
C TYR A 135 -18.49 2.88 2.49
N THR A 136 -19.45 3.26 3.34
CA THR A 136 -19.67 2.54 4.60
C THR A 136 -20.57 1.33 4.39
N LEU A 137 -20.13 0.14 4.79
CA LEU A 137 -20.86 -1.13 4.67
C LEU A 137 -22.26 -1.02 5.32
N PRO A 138 -23.36 -1.16 4.56
CA PRO A 138 -24.71 -1.11 5.09
C PRO A 138 -25.14 -2.44 5.74
N GLY A 139 -26.04 -2.37 6.73
CA GLY A 139 -26.74 -3.54 7.29
C GLY A 139 -25.90 -4.56 8.07
N ASN A 140 -24.62 -4.28 8.34
CA ASN A 140 -23.70 -5.16 9.06
C ASN A 140 -23.15 -4.46 10.31
N GLU A 141 -23.99 -4.33 11.32
CA GLU A 141 -23.67 -3.63 12.57
C GLU A 141 -23.21 -4.62 13.63
N PHE A 142 -21.92 -4.57 13.98
CA PHE A 142 -21.41 -5.35 15.09
C PHE A 142 -21.39 -4.52 16.37
N LEU A 143 -22.36 -4.80 17.26
CA LEU A 143 -22.63 -4.06 18.49
C LEU A 143 -22.32 -4.94 19.71
N LEU A 144 -21.08 -4.90 20.19
CA LEU A 144 -20.70 -5.67 21.37
C LEU A 144 -21.15 -4.96 22.66
N GLY A 145 -22.21 -5.47 23.28
CA GLY A 145 -22.64 -5.04 24.61
C GLY A 145 -21.82 -5.69 25.73
N LYS A 146 -21.98 -5.19 26.96
CA LYS A 146 -21.38 -5.74 28.19
C LYS A 146 -19.88 -6.05 28.06
N ALA A 147 -19.11 -5.13 27.47
CA ALA A 147 -17.72 -5.38 27.09
C ALA A 147 -16.80 -5.85 28.24
N LYS A 148 -17.14 -5.54 29.50
CA LYS A 148 -16.39 -6.04 30.68
C LYS A 148 -16.45 -7.55 30.85
N GLU A 149 -17.56 -8.17 30.46
CA GLU A 149 -17.87 -9.60 30.60
C GLU A 149 -17.65 -10.36 29.29
N ALA A 150 -17.61 -9.64 28.16
CA ALA A 150 -17.54 -10.22 26.82
C ALA A 150 -16.18 -10.85 26.49
N PHE A 151 -15.11 -10.42 27.16
CA PHE A 151 -13.75 -10.88 26.90
C PHE A 151 -13.20 -11.70 28.08
N ASP A 152 -12.43 -12.74 27.77
CA ASP A 152 -11.58 -13.43 28.75
C ASP A 152 -10.27 -12.67 29.02
N ASP A 153 -9.42 -13.24 29.89
CA ASP A 153 -8.12 -12.66 30.28
C ASP A 153 -7.11 -12.60 29.12
N GLU A 154 -7.28 -13.45 28.10
CA GLU A 154 -6.48 -13.46 26.87
C GLU A 154 -7.05 -12.51 25.79
N GLY A 155 -8.13 -11.79 26.10
CA GLY A 155 -8.81 -10.88 25.19
C GLY A 155 -9.59 -11.58 24.08
N ASN A 156 -10.00 -12.83 24.26
CA ASN A 156 -10.89 -13.54 23.36
C ASN A 156 -12.36 -13.27 23.72
N ILE A 157 -13.23 -13.20 22.72
CA ILE A 157 -14.67 -13.11 22.95
C ILE A 157 -15.18 -14.48 23.43
N THR A 158 -15.81 -14.52 24.60
CA THR A 158 -16.20 -15.79 25.26
C THR A 158 -17.43 -16.45 24.63
N ASN A 159 -18.31 -15.66 24.02
CA ASN A 159 -19.53 -16.17 23.39
C ASN A 159 -19.29 -16.57 21.92
N VAL A 160 -19.38 -17.87 21.64
CA VAL A 160 -19.19 -18.42 20.28
C VAL A 160 -20.19 -17.86 19.27
N GLY A 161 -21.46 -17.65 19.66
CA GLY A 161 -22.47 -17.05 18.79
C GLY A 161 -22.11 -15.62 18.36
N THR A 162 -21.55 -14.83 19.28
CA THR A 162 -21.02 -13.49 18.98
C THR A 162 -19.84 -13.56 18.01
N VAL A 163 -18.93 -14.53 18.17
CA VAL A 163 -17.79 -14.73 17.24
C VAL A 163 -18.29 -15.08 15.84
N ASN A 164 -19.26 -15.99 15.73
CA ASN A 164 -19.84 -16.39 14.43
C ASN A 164 -20.55 -15.22 13.74
N PHE A 165 -21.25 -14.38 14.50
CA PHE A 165 -21.88 -13.18 13.95
C PHE A 165 -20.84 -12.16 13.48
N LEU A 166 -19.78 -11.93 14.26
CA LEU A 166 -18.65 -11.08 13.86
C LEU A 166 -18.00 -11.58 12.57
N GLU A 167 -17.76 -12.89 12.46
CA GLU A 167 -17.22 -13.51 11.26
C GLU A 167 -18.12 -13.26 10.05
N THR A 168 -19.44 -13.39 10.21
CA THR A 168 -20.40 -13.10 9.13
C THR A 168 -20.28 -11.64 8.66
N CYS A 169 -20.20 -10.69 9.58
CA CYS A 169 -20.04 -9.27 9.23
C CYS A 169 -18.70 -8.99 8.53
N LEU A 170 -17.61 -9.63 8.98
CA LEU A 170 -16.28 -9.49 8.36
C LEU A 170 -16.24 -10.12 6.96
N ASP A 171 -16.84 -11.29 6.77
CA ASP A 171 -16.94 -11.94 5.46
C ASP A 171 -17.73 -11.08 4.47
N ASN A 172 -18.80 -10.43 4.94
CA ASN A 172 -19.55 -9.45 4.15
C ASN A 172 -18.70 -8.22 3.83
N PHE A 173 -17.88 -7.74 4.77
CA PHE A 173 -16.97 -6.63 4.52
C PHE A 173 -15.90 -6.96 3.47
N VAL A 174 -15.29 -8.14 3.51
CA VAL A 174 -14.33 -8.59 2.50
C VAL A 174 -14.96 -8.58 1.10
N LYS A 175 -16.16 -9.14 0.95
CA LYS A 175 -16.90 -9.12 -0.32
C LYS A 175 -17.25 -7.70 -0.76
N TYR A 176 -17.64 -6.85 0.19
CA TYR A 176 -18.00 -5.46 -0.10
C TYR A 176 -16.81 -4.64 -0.59
N VAL A 177 -15.62 -4.85 0.00
CA VAL A 177 -14.36 -4.25 -0.46
C VAL A 177 -14.09 -4.61 -1.92
N ASP A 178 -14.30 -5.87 -2.32
CA ASP A 178 -14.14 -6.29 -3.72
C ASP A 178 -15.10 -5.53 -4.65
N VAL A 179 -16.37 -5.43 -4.30
CA VAL A 179 -17.36 -4.67 -5.09
C VAL A 179 -16.96 -3.19 -5.21
N VAL A 180 -16.63 -2.56 -4.08
CA VAL A 180 -16.26 -1.15 -4.02
C VAL A 180 -14.95 -0.85 -4.75
N SER A 181 -13.99 -1.78 -4.77
CA SER A 181 -12.71 -1.55 -5.45
C SER A 181 -12.85 -1.28 -6.95
N HIS A 182 -13.95 -1.75 -7.58
CA HIS A 182 -14.24 -1.46 -8.98
C HIS A 182 -14.75 -0.03 -9.21
N LEU A 183 -15.20 0.66 -8.16
CA LEU A 183 -15.63 2.05 -8.20
C LEU A 183 -14.46 3.01 -7.90
N LYS A 184 -13.38 2.52 -7.29
CA LYS A 184 -12.23 3.34 -6.91
C LYS A 184 -11.53 3.84 -8.16
N LYS A 185 -11.43 5.16 -8.30
CA LYS A 185 -10.57 5.79 -9.30
C LYS A 185 -9.15 5.85 -8.73
N PRO A 186 -8.13 5.35 -9.44
CA PRO A 186 -6.75 5.57 -9.06
C PRO A 186 -6.48 7.07 -8.94
N LYS A 187 -5.61 7.46 -7.99
CA LYS A 187 -5.11 8.84 -7.95
C LYS A 187 -4.45 9.16 -9.30
N PRO A 188 -4.65 10.36 -9.86
CA PRO A 188 -3.93 10.81 -11.04
C PRO A 188 -2.43 10.62 -10.84
N ILE A 189 -1.76 10.10 -11.87
CA ILE A 189 -0.31 9.99 -11.89
C ILE A 189 0.20 11.26 -12.57
N GLU A 190 0.78 12.16 -11.78
CA GLU A 190 1.45 13.35 -12.29
C GLU A 190 2.77 12.95 -12.98
N PRO A 191 3.34 13.80 -13.85
CA PRO A 191 4.67 13.57 -14.42
C PRO A 191 5.70 13.35 -13.32
N GLU A 192 6.43 12.23 -13.38
CA GLU A 192 7.45 11.89 -12.40
C GLU A 192 8.79 12.55 -12.72
N ASP A 193 9.50 13.02 -11.68
CA ASP A 193 10.87 13.49 -11.80
C ASP A 193 11.83 12.29 -11.79
N LEU A 194 12.13 11.75 -12.98
CA LEU A 194 13.12 10.68 -13.12
C LEU A 194 14.57 11.18 -13.13
N THR A 195 14.79 12.49 -13.01
CA THR A 195 16.12 13.13 -13.09
C THR A 195 16.75 13.38 -11.72
N ALA A 196 16.06 13.00 -10.64
CA ALA A 196 16.51 13.17 -9.27
C ALA A 196 16.84 14.64 -8.91
N SER A 197 16.03 15.57 -9.43
CA SER A 197 16.29 17.02 -9.34
C SER A 197 15.81 17.66 -8.04
N HIS A 198 15.13 16.92 -7.16
CA HIS A 198 14.58 17.40 -5.90
C HIS A 198 15.23 16.66 -4.71
N PRO A 199 16.38 17.15 -4.21
CA PRO A 199 17.11 16.48 -3.14
C PRO A 199 16.25 16.16 -1.91
N ILE A 200 16.45 14.96 -1.38
CA ILE A 200 15.91 14.48 -0.11
C ILE A 200 17.00 14.48 0.96
N ALA A 201 16.63 14.15 2.20
CA ALA A 201 17.55 14.18 3.34
C ALA A 201 18.82 13.31 3.17
N THR A 202 18.76 12.27 2.35
CA THR A 202 19.88 11.35 2.06
C THR A 202 20.58 11.62 0.73
N THR A 203 20.15 12.63 -0.04
CA THR A 203 20.77 12.93 -1.34
C THR A 203 22.17 13.50 -1.15
N ILE A 204 23.12 12.93 -1.88
CA ILE A 204 24.48 13.44 -1.99
C ILE A 204 24.51 14.44 -3.14
N THR A 205 24.75 15.72 -2.84
CA THR A 205 24.56 16.83 -3.79
C THR A 205 25.85 17.29 -4.47
N GLU A 206 26.98 16.92 -3.90
CA GLU A 206 28.32 17.38 -4.29
C GLU A 206 28.89 16.60 -5.48
N ILE A 207 28.27 15.46 -5.83
CA ILE A 207 28.72 14.56 -6.90
C ILE A 207 27.54 14.39 -7.86
N ASP A 208 27.80 14.53 -9.17
CA ASP A 208 26.78 14.29 -10.18
C ASP A 208 26.29 12.83 -10.09
N PRO A 209 24.98 12.56 -9.91
CA PRO A 209 24.41 11.21 -9.93
C PRO A 209 24.91 10.31 -11.07
N ASP A 210 25.19 10.85 -12.25
CA ASP A 210 25.64 10.05 -13.41
C ASP A 210 27.18 9.95 -13.54
N ASP A 211 27.93 10.34 -12.50
CA ASP A 211 29.38 10.13 -12.44
C ASP A 211 29.71 8.63 -12.44
N PRO A 212 30.56 8.12 -13.35
CA PRO A 212 30.85 6.68 -13.42
C PRO A 212 31.54 6.11 -12.17
N ASP A 213 32.16 6.99 -11.37
CA ASP A 213 32.81 6.66 -10.09
C ASP A 213 31.98 7.16 -8.89
N TRP A 214 30.67 7.43 -9.08
CA TRP A 214 29.79 7.99 -8.05
C TRP A 214 29.88 7.22 -6.75
N LEU A 215 29.82 5.89 -6.78
CA LEU A 215 29.86 5.05 -5.57
C LEU A 215 31.10 5.29 -4.72
N GLU A 216 32.29 5.31 -5.34
CA GLU A 216 33.56 5.48 -4.61
C GLU A 216 33.68 6.90 -4.04
N LYS A 217 33.31 7.92 -4.83
CA LYS A 217 33.32 9.33 -4.40
C LYS A 217 32.31 9.58 -3.28
N ALA A 218 31.11 9.03 -3.41
CA ALA A 218 30.03 9.13 -2.44
C ALA A 218 30.40 8.43 -1.13
N ALA A 219 31.04 7.27 -1.21
CA ALA A 219 31.53 6.54 -0.04
C ALA A 219 32.59 7.34 0.73
N GLU A 220 33.55 7.96 0.02
CA GLU A 220 34.55 8.83 0.64
C GLU A 220 33.90 10.05 1.32
N LEU A 221 33.01 10.75 0.61
CA LEU A 221 32.36 11.97 1.09
C LEU A 221 31.50 11.72 2.33
N THR A 222 30.78 10.60 2.37
CA THR A 222 29.87 10.25 3.48
C THR A 222 30.58 9.55 4.64
N GLY A 223 31.86 9.17 4.47
CA GLY A 223 32.57 8.33 5.44
C GLY A 223 31.96 6.92 5.54
N ALA A 224 31.42 6.39 4.44
CA ALA A 224 30.81 5.07 4.40
C ALA A 224 31.82 3.99 4.80
N VAL A 225 31.37 3.01 5.58
CA VAL A 225 32.20 1.91 6.06
C VAL A 225 32.11 0.70 5.15
N SER A 226 33.22 -0.01 4.99
CA SER A 226 33.30 -1.31 4.32
C SER A 226 34.07 -2.31 5.20
N GLY A 227 34.08 -3.58 4.81
CA GLY A 227 34.83 -4.61 5.52
C GLY A 227 34.12 -5.16 6.77
N ASP A 228 34.85 -5.26 7.88
CA ASP A 228 34.42 -6.01 9.06
C ASP A 228 33.74 -5.15 10.15
N THR A 229 33.39 -3.91 9.83
CA THR A 229 32.61 -3.05 10.73
C THR A 229 31.19 -3.58 10.89
N TYR A 230 30.71 -3.69 12.14
CA TYR A 230 29.36 -4.15 12.45
C TYR A 230 28.28 -3.09 12.17
N VAL A 231 27.19 -3.54 11.56
CA VAL A 231 25.95 -2.80 11.32
C VAL A 231 24.82 -3.46 12.10
N LYS A 232 24.09 -2.67 12.87
CA LYS A 232 22.87 -3.09 13.57
C LYS A 232 21.67 -2.91 12.64
N LEU A 233 20.96 -4.00 12.38
CA LEU A 233 19.68 -4.04 11.66
C LEU A 233 18.54 -4.21 12.68
N ASP A 234 17.28 -4.02 12.26
CA ASP A 234 16.10 -4.13 13.13
C ASP A 234 16.09 -5.42 13.95
N ASN A 235 16.45 -6.53 13.30
CA ASN A 235 16.51 -7.87 13.89
C ASN A 235 17.81 -8.59 13.50
N GLY A 236 18.95 -7.89 13.50
CA GLY A 236 20.23 -8.49 13.11
C GLY A 236 21.46 -7.65 13.49
N LEU A 237 22.62 -8.33 13.53
CA LEU A 237 23.92 -7.71 13.73
C LEU A 237 24.93 -8.42 12.81
N LEU A 238 25.39 -7.74 11.78
CA LEU A 238 26.26 -8.29 10.73
C LEU A 238 27.39 -7.31 10.45
N THR A 239 28.56 -7.80 10.05
CA THR A 239 29.55 -6.93 9.43
C THR A 239 29.11 -6.51 8.02
N VAL A 240 29.67 -5.44 7.47
CA VAL A 240 29.38 -5.05 6.06
C VAL A 240 29.72 -6.18 5.10
N ASN A 241 30.83 -6.90 5.31
CA ASN A 241 31.18 -8.10 4.54
C ASN A 241 30.13 -9.21 4.63
N GLN A 242 29.62 -9.49 5.83
CA GLN A 242 28.55 -10.48 6.02
C GLN A 242 27.26 -10.06 5.33
N LEU A 243 26.90 -8.78 5.39
CA LEU A 243 25.74 -8.24 4.70
C LEU A 243 25.90 -8.36 3.17
N ASN A 244 27.09 -8.05 2.64
CA ASN A 244 27.41 -8.23 1.22
C ASN A 244 27.31 -9.70 0.79
N MET A 245 27.83 -10.64 1.60
CA MET A 245 27.70 -12.08 1.32
C MET A 245 26.25 -12.53 1.34
N PHE A 246 25.46 -12.07 2.32
CA PHE A 246 24.04 -12.36 2.44
C PHE A 246 23.26 -11.87 1.21
N LEU A 247 23.45 -10.62 0.79
CA LEU A 247 22.75 -10.04 -0.35
C LEU A 247 23.16 -10.69 -1.68
N LYS A 248 24.44 -11.05 -1.85
CA LYS A 248 24.94 -11.78 -3.03
C LYS A 248 24.42 -13.21 -3.14
N ALA A 249 24.07 -13.84 -2.02
CA ALA A 249 23.54 -15.20 -1.98
C ALA A 249 22.04 -15.28 -2.33
N MET A 250 21.35 -14.15 -2.50
CA MET A 250 19.95 -14.13 -2.88
C MET A 250 19.78 -14.77 -4.28
N PRO A 251 18.78 -15.65 -4.48
CA PRO A 251 18.57 -16.35 -5.75
C PRO A 251 17.88 -15.48 -6.81
N PHE A 252 17.81 -14.18 -6.56
CA PHE A 252 17.21 -13.15 -7.39
C PHE A 252 18.03 -11.87 -7.28
N GLU A 253 17.94 -11.03 -8.31
CA GLU A 253 18.51 -9.70 -8.26
C GLU A 253 17.57 -8.79 -7.47
N LEU A 254 18.16 -8.03 -6.57
CA LEU A 254 17.55 -6.94 -5.82
C LEU A 254 18.17 -5.64 -6.30
N THR A 255 17.33 -4.66 -6.62
CA THR A 255 17.77 -3.28 -6.83
C THR A 255 17.01 -2.31 -5.92
N TYR A 256 17.61 -1.16 -5.67
CA TYR A 256 17.00 -0.11 -4.86
C TYR A 256 17.12 1.24 -5.57
N SER A 257 15.99 1.94 -5.64
CA SER A 257 15.95 3.37 -5.95
C SER A 257 15.19 4.10 -4.85
N ASP A 258 15.69 5.27 -4.45
CA ASP A 258 15.09 6.05 -3.37
C ASP A 258 13.87 6.86 -3.83
N ASP A 259 13.27 7.64 -2.92
CA ASP A 259 12.13 8.50 -3.24
C ASP A 259 12.48 9.74 -4.04
N ASN A 260 13.77 10.03 -4.27
CA ASN A 260 14.26 10.99 -5.27
C ASN A 260 14.52 10.33 -6.63
N ASN A 261 14.10 9.07 -6.84
CA ASN A 261 14.28 8.35 -8.11
C ASN A 261 15.76 8.23 -8.53
N GLN A 262 16.67 8.11 -7.56
CA GLN A 262 18.08 7.79 -7.78
C GLN A 262 18.32 6.29 -7.59
N PHE A 263 19.04 5.64 -8.52
CA PHE A 263 19.37 4.21 -8.45
C PHE A 263 20.63 4.00 -7.62
N LEU A 264 20.50 3.41 -6.43
CA LEU A 264 21.56 3.44 -5.41
C LEU A 264 22.20 2.09 -5.13
N TYR A 265 21.55 0.98 -5.50
CA TYR A 265 22.07 -0.34 -5.16
C TYR A 265 21.54 -1.44 -6.07
N TYR A 266 22.39 -2.42 -6.32
CA TYR A 266 21.99 -3.75 -6.78
C TYR A 266 22.91 -4.82 -6.16
N ASN A 267 22.37 -6.02 -5.90
CA ASN A 267 23.11 -7.09 -5.21
C ASN A 267 23.94 -8.00 -6.14
N ALA A 268 23.62 -8.03 -7.44
CA ALA A 268 24.11 -9.03 -8.37
C ALA A 268 25.06 -8.42 -9.40
N SER A 269 26.36 -8.51 -9.14
CA SER A 269 27.39 -8.36 -10.18
C SER A 269 27.53 -9.69 -10.93
N HIS A 270 26.65 -9.97 -11.90
CA HIS A 270 26.90 -11.07 -12.83
C HIS A 270 28.23 -10.80 -13.55
N GLN A 271 29.03 -11.84 -13.79
CA GLN A 271 30.32 -11.70 -14.46
C GLN A 271 30.17 -11.23 -15.92
N ASP A 272 29.02 -11.51 -16.53
CA ASP A 272 28.64 -11.05 -17.87
C ASP A 272 27.29 -10.32 -17.81
N PRO A 273 27.27 -8.99 -17.90
CA PRO A 273 26.05 -8.18 -17.94
C PRO A 273 25.09 -8.54 -19.09
N ASP A 274 25.59 -9.13 -20.17
CA ASP A 274 24.77 -9.50 -21.33
C ASP A 274 24.00 -10.82 -21.09
N THR A 275 24.35 -11.54 -20.02
CA THR A 275 23.59 -12.70 -19.52
C THR A 275 22.53 -12.32 -18.49
N MET A 276 22.50 -11.06 -18.06
CA MET A 276 21.53 -10.58 -17.08
C MET A 276 20.15 -10.37 -17.70
N LEU A 277 19.14 -10.65 -16.90
CA LEU A 277 17.74 -10.40 -17.24
C LEU A 277 17.41 -8.90 -17.32
N ALA A 278 18.14 -8.10 -16.54
CA ALA A 278 18.23 -6.65 -16.66
C ALA A 278 19.72 -6.28 -16.62
N LYS A 279 20.26 -5.70 -17.70
CA LYS A 279 21.69 -5.39 -17.78
C LYS A 279 22.09 -4.43 -16.65
N ARG A 280 22.99 -4.86 -15.77
CA ARG A 280 23.61 -4.02 -14.74
C ARG A 280 25.11 -3.87 -14.97
N VAL A 281 25.61 -2.65 -14.83
CA VAL A 281 27.05 -2.37 -14.82
C VAL A 281 27.41 -1.53 -13.59
N PRO A 282 28.63 -1.67 -13.04
CA PRO A 282 29.02 -0.94 -11.82
C PRO A 282 28.82 0.57 -11.89
N SER A 283 29.02 1.16 -13.06
CA SER A 283 28.86 2.60 -13.31
C SER A 283 27.41 3.09 -13.32
N GLN A 284 26.43 2.23 -13.04
CA GLN A 284 25.02 2.64 -12.88
C GLN A 284 24.67 3.01 -11.43
N VAL A 285 25.51 2.62 -10.45
CA VAL A 285 25.26 2.98 -9.05
C VAL A 285 25.43 4.49 -8.90
N GLY A 286 24.38 5.16 -8.46
CA GLY A 286 24.29 6.62 -8.39
C GLY A 286 23.38 7.21 -9.46
N ASN A 287 23.16 6.52 -10.58
CA ASN A 287 22.52 7.13 -11.74
C ASN A 287 21.07 7.56 -11.47
N ARG A 288 20.64 8.57 -12.20
CA ARG A 288 19.23 8.95 -12.29
C ARG A 288 18.43 7.81 -12.91
N LEU A 289 17.18 7.60 -12.50
CA LEU A 289 16.31 6.63 -13.19
C LEU A 289 16.13 6.96 -14.68
N SER A 290 16.17 8.23 -15.08
CA SER A 290 16.19 8.63 -16.49
C SER A 290 17.41 8.10 -17.24
N THR A 291 18.57 8.09 -16.60
CA THR A 291 19.84 7.66 -17.19
C THR A 291 19.95 6.14 -17.22
N VAL A 292 19.48 5.45 -16.18
CA VAL A 292 19.38 3.97 -16.16
C VAL A 292 18.53 3.45 -17.33
N HIS A 293 17.56 4.24 -17.78
CA HIS A 293 16.60 3.88 -18.83
C HIS A 293 16.79 4.67 -20.14
N ASP A 294 17.93 5.30 -20.36
CA ASP A 294 18.20 6.18 -21.50
C ASP A 294 18.02 5.52 -22.89
N SER A 295 18.26 4.21 -22.95
CA SER A 295 18.07 3.39 -24.15
C SER A 295 16.60 3.16 -24.52
N LEU A 296 15.65 3.49 -23.63
CA LEU A 296 14.23 3.34 -23.91
C LEU A 296 13.71 4.47 -24.81
N PRO A 297 12.86 4.15 -25.81
CA PRO A 297 12.11 5.17 -26.52
C PRO A 297 11.15 5.91 -25.59
N ALA A 298 10.82 7.17 -25.92
CA ALA A 298 10.02 8.06 -25.09
C ALA A 298 8.68 7.48 -24.61
N ASN A 299 8.00 6.68 -25.45
CA ASN A 299 6.76 6.01 -25.06
C ASN A 299 6.97 4.95 -23.97
N ARG A 300 8.13 4.27 -23.93
CA ARG A 300 8.48 3.32 -22.86
C ARG A 300 8.95 4.02 -21.59
N MET A 301 9.48 5.24 -21.67
CA MET A 301 9.76 6.06 -20.47
C MET A 301 8.47 6.39 -19.69
N LYS A 302 7.34 6.57 -20.38
CA LYS A 302 6.04 6.72 -19.71
C LYS A 302 5.62 5.51 -18.88
N ASN A 303 6.08 4.31 -19.22
CA ASN A 303 5.86 3.14 -18.37
C ASN A 303 6.68 3.22 -17.08
N VAL A 304 7.91 3.75 -17.13
CA VAL A 304 8.75 3.98 -15.94
C VAL A 304 8.08 4.99 -15.02
N GLU A 305 7.66 6.14 -15.56
CA GLU A 305 6.90 7.15 -14.80
C GLU A 305 5.63 6.54 -14.19
N TRP A 306 4.90 5.72 -14.95
CA TRP A 306 3.69 5.06 -14.45
C TRP A 306 3.97 4.09 -13.30
N VAL A 307 5.03 3.27 -13.40
CA VAL A 307 5.43 2.33 -12.32
C VAL A 307 5.79 3.11 -11.06
N VAL A 308 6.62 4.15 -11.18
CA VAL A 308 7.01 4.98 -10.03
C VAL A 308 5.78 5.67 -9.42
N GLY A 309 5.01 6.38 -10.24
CA GLY A 309 3.88 7.17 -9.76
C GLY A 309 2.74 6.34 -9.18
N THR A 310 2.44 5.15 -9.74
CA THR A 310 1.41 4.26 -9.18
C THR A 310 1.79 3.72 -7.81
N LEU A 311 3.08 3.41 -7.60
CA LEU A 311 3.62 2.96 -6.32
C LEU A 311 3.68 4.11 -5.30
N ARG A 312 4.20 5.27 -5.72
CA ARG A 312 4.33 6.49 -4.90
C ARG A 312 2.98 6.97 -4.38
N ASN A 313 1.95 6.97 -5.23
CA ASN A 313 0.60 7.39 -4.87
C ASN A 313 -0.14 6.37 -3.98
N GLY A 314 0.41 5.15 -3.82
CA GLY A 314 -0.27 4.06 -3.13
C GLY A 314 -1.47 3.51 -3.92
N ASN A 315 -1.48 3.69 -5.25
CA ASN A 315 -2.47 3.07 -6.12
C ASN A 315 -2.24 1.55 -6.21
N GLN A 316 -0.97 1.13 -6.19
CA GLN A 316 -0.54 -0.26 -6.05
C GLN A 316 0.57 -0.37 -5.01
N GLU A 317 0.58 -1.48 -4.26
CA GLU A 317 1.69 -1.80 -3.34
C GLU A 317 2.87 -2.43 -4.09
N TYR A 318 2.58 -3.12 -5.19
CA TYR A 318 3.56 -3.72 -6.07
C TYR A 318 3.07 -3.70 -7.51
N VAL A 319 4.01 -3.61 -8.45
CA VAL A 319 3.78 -3.81 -9.88
C VAL A 319 4.56 -5.06 -10.30
N ARG A 320 3.89 -5.99 -10.97
CA ARG A 320 4.53 -7.20 -11.51
C ARG A 320 4.40 -7.26 -13.01
N THR A 321 5.49 -7.56 -13.68
CA THR A 321 5.51 -7.77 -15.12
C THR A 321 6.36 -8.99 -15.49
N ILE A 322 5.92 -9.67 -16.54
CA ILE A 322 6.73 -10.68 -17.24
C ILE A 322 7.38 -9.94 -18.41
N VAL A 323 8.70 -9.99 -18.51
CA VAL A 323 9.42 -9.30 -19.58
C VAL A 323 9.11 -9.99 -20.92
N PRO A 324 8.49 -9.27 -21.87
CA PRO A 324 8.14 -9.86 -23.16
C PRO A 324 9.39 -10.14 -23.99
N GLY A 325 9.33 -11.15 -24.85
CA GLY A 325 10.42 -11.48 -25.77
C GLY A 325 11.62 -12.19 -25.13
N SER A 326 11.47 -12.68 -23.89
CA SER A 326 12.47 -13.56 -23.27
C SER A 326 12.64 -14.86 -24.09
N PRO A 327 13.87 -15.42 -24.19
CA PRO A 327 14.10 -16.70 -24.84
C PRO A 327 13.21 -17.83 -24.31
N GLU A 328 13.00 -18.88 -25.12
CA GLU A 328 12.29 -20.07 -24.69
C GLU A 328 12.95 -20.69 -23.45
N GLY A 329 12.15 -21.05 -22.44
CA GLY A 329 12.66 -21.54 -21.16
C GLY A 329 13.08 -20.46 -20.15
N ILE A 330 12.89 -19.18 -20.47
CA ILE A 330 13.10 -18.07 -19.53
C ILE A 330 11.77 -17.40 -19.22
N ILE A 331 11.40 -17.37 -17.94
CA ILE A 331 10.27 -16.58 -17.44
C ILE A 331 10.88 -15.44 -16.62
N ASN A 332 11.31 -14.38 -17.31
CA ASN A 332 11.87 -13.22 -16.66
C ASN A 332 10.76 -12.38 -16.04
N THR A 333 10.85 -12.17 -14.74
CA THR A 333 9.86 -11.41 -13.98
C THR A 333 10.52 -10.24 -13.29
N HIS A 334 9.86 -9.09 -13.34
CA HIS A 334 10.21 -7.92 -12.56
C HIS A 334 9.08 -7.65 -11.58
N ASN A 335 9.42 -7.55 -10.30
CA ASN A 335 8.49 -7.23 -9.23
C ASN A 335 8.99 -5.95 -8.54
N TYR A 336 8.33 -4.83 -8.84
CA TYR A 336 8.57 -3.54 -8.21
C TYR A 336 7.72 -3.45 -6.96
N GLN A 337 8.37 -3.29 -5.81
CA GLN A 337 7.73 -3.21 -4.51
C GLN A 337 8.00 -1.83 -3.92
N ALA A 338 6.93 -1.10 -3.59
CA ALA A 338 7.07 0.17 -2.89
C ALA A 338 7.67 -0.04 -1.49
N MET A 339 8.57 0.85 -1.10
CA MET A 339 9.15 0.97 0.22
C MET A 339 8.59 2.22 0.91
N TYR A 340 8.61 2.24 2.25
CA TYR A 340 7.97 3.31 3.00
C TYR A 340 8.77 3.72 4.22
N TYR A 341 8.76 5.01 4.52
CA TYR A 341 9.27 5.57 5.77
C TYR A 341 8.36 5.16 6.94
N PRO A 342 8.80 5.33 8.20
CA PRO A 342 8.00 4.99 9.38
C PRO A 342 6.63 5.67 9.45
N ASP A 343 6.48 6.87 8.88
CA ASP A 343 5.21 7.60 8.77
C ASP A 343 4.32 7.10 7.61
N GLY A 344 4.73 6.02 6.93
CA GLY A 344 4.03 5.42 5.80
C GLY A 344 4.20 6.14 4.47
N SER A 345 4.93 7.25 4.40
CA SER A 345 5.21 7.95 3.14
C SER A 345 6.15 7.11 2.26
N PHE A 346 6.09 7.30 0.95
CA PHE A 346 6.88 6.53 -0.01
C PHE A 346 8.38 6.82 0.17
N ALA A 347 9.19 5.76 0.25
CA ALA A 347 10.64 5.83 0.47
C ALA A 347 11.47 5.27 -0.69
N GLY A 348 10.81 4.93 -1.80
CA GLY A 348 11.46 4.36 -2.98
C GLY A 348 10.92 2.99 -3.38
N ILE A 349 11.70 2.30 -4.21
CA ILE A 349 11.32 1.05 -4.86
C ILE A 349 12.42 0.02 -4.63
N ASN A 350 12.02 -1.15 -4.17
CA ASN A 350 12.80 -2.37 -4.30
C ASN A 350 12.33 -3.11 -5.56
N GLU A 351 13.23 -3.37 -6.49
CA GLU A 351 12.94 -4.21 -7.66
C GLU A 351 13.53 -5.61 -7.44
N ILE A 352 12.71 -6.63 -7.63
CA ILE A 352 13.15 -8.03 -7.65
C ILE A 352 13.09 -8.54 -9.09
N VAL A 353 14.25 -8.89 -9.66
CA VAL A 353 14.36 -9.47 -11.00
C VAL A 353 14.80 -10.92 -10.90
N PHE A 354 14.04 -11.84 -11.51
CA PHE A 354 14.39 -13.26 -11.47
C PHE A 354 13.79 -14.07 -12.62
N ASN A 355 14.49 -15.15 -13.00
CA ASN A 355 13.95 -16.20 -13.87
C ASN A 355 13.11 -17.16 -13.02
N PHE A 356 11.80 -17.12 -13.17
CA PHE A 356 10.89 -17.97 -12.39
C PHE A 356 10.88 -19.43 -12.88
N LYS A 357 11.31 -19.70 -14.11
CA LYS A 357 11.16 -21.02 -14.74
C LYS A 357 11.74 -22.19 -13.91
N PRO A 358 12.97 -22.12 -13.37
CA PRO A 358 13.54 -23.23 -12.60
C PRO A 358 12.73 -23.56 -11.34
N TRP A 359 12.16 -22.55 -10.71
CA TRP A 359 11.33 -22.70 -9.51
C TRP A 359 9.98 -23.34 -9.84
N LEU A 360 9.37 -22.90 -10.95
CA LEU A 360 8.15 -23.48 -11.46
C LEU A 360 8.35 -24.95 -11.84
N ASP A 361 9.44 -25.26 -12.55
CA ASP A 361 9.77 -26.63 -12.95
C ASP A 361 9.96 -27.55 -11.74
N TRP A 362 10.74 -27.10 -10.75
CA TRP A 362 10.91 -27.81 -9.49
C TRP A 362 9.57 -28.04 -8.79
N TYR A 363 8.73 -27.02 -8.66
CA TYR A 363 7.41 -27.14 -8.03
C TYR A 363 6.51 -28.15 -8.75
N LEU A 364 6.43 -28.09 -10.08
CA LEU A 364 5.61 -29.02 -10.87
C LEU A 364 6.14 -30.46 -10.77
N GLN A 365 7.46 -30.62 -10.77
CA GLN A 365 8.11 -31.92 -10.60
C GLN A 365 7.82 -32.53 -9.22
N GLU A 366 8.00 -31.77 -8.14
CA GLU A 366 7.79 -32.24 -6.76
C GLU A 366 6.32 -32.54 -6.45
N THR A 367 5.40 -31.76 -7.03
CA THR A 367 3.96 -31.91 -6.74
C THR A 367 3.24 -32.84 -7.71
N GLY A 368 3.85 -33.20 -8.84
CA GLY A 368 3.19 -33.91 -9.93
C GLY A 368 2.08 -33.09 -10.62
N GLN A 369 1.99 -31.79 -10.33
CA GLN A 369 1.03 -30.89 -10.97
C GLN A 369 1.48 -30.54 -12.39
N TYR A 370 0.53 -30.09 -13.22
CA TYR A 370 0.79 -29.62 -14.57
C TYR A 370 0.06 -28.31 -14.82
N LEU A 371 0.61 -27.46 -15.70
CA LEU A 371 -0.06 -26.24 -16.13
C LEU A 371 -1.22 -26.59 -17.07
N ALA A 372 -2.44 -26.18 -16.71
CA ALA A 372 -3.57 -26.22 -17.63
C ALA A 372 -3.50 -25.01 -18.58
N GLY A 373 -3.66 -25.22 -19.89
CA GLY A 373 -3.66 -24.13 -20.87
C GLY A 373 -4.86 -23.18 -20.71
N GLY A 374 -4.65 -21.89 -21.02
CA GLY A 374 -5.70 -20.86 -20.98
C GLY A 374 -5.29 -19.59 -21.74
N LYS A 375 -6.27 -18.82 -22.25
CA LYS A 375 -6.02 -17.52 -22.90
C LYS A 375 -5.60 -16.48 -21.86
N VAL A 376 -4.43 -15.88 -22.05
CA VAL A 376 -3.97 -14.72 -21.26
C VAL A 376 -4.81 -13.52 -21.67
N ALA A 377 -5.49 -12.88 -20.71
CA ALA A 377 -6.04 -11.55 -20.92
C ALA A 377 -4.87 -10.59 -21.19
N THR A 378 -4.82 -10.00 -22.38
CA THR A 378 -3.84 -8.97 -22.73
C THR A 378 -3.87 -7.87 -21.67
N MET A 379 -2.71 -7.53 -21.09
CA MET A 379 -2.58 -6.33 -20.26
C MET A 379 -3.11 -5.11 -21.04
N PRO A 380 -3.72 -4.12 -20.37
CA PRO A 380 -4.07 -2.88 -21.04
C PRO A 380 -2.77 -2.28 -21.60
N SER A 381 -2.68 -2.18 -22.92
CA SER A 381 -1.69 -1.31 -23.54
C SER A 381 -1.93 0.09 -22.99
N ALA A 382 -0.90 0.73 -22.44
CA ALA A 382 -0.91 2.15 -22.13
C ALA A 382 -0.92 2.94 -23.44
N ASP A 383 -2.04 2.89 -24.15
CA ASP A 383 -2.36 3.75 -25.27
C ASP A 383 -3.61 4.55 -24.89
N ALA A 384 -3.48 5.28 -23.78
CA ALA A 384 -4.45 6.29 -23.38
C ALA A 384 -4.11 7.58 -24.10
N THR A 385 -4.44 7.65 -25.38
CA THR A 385 -4.62 8.95 -26.03
C THR A 385 -5.84 9.62 -25.41
N SER A 386 -5.57 10.70 -24.71
CA SER A 386 -6.54 11.71 -24.30
C SER A 386 -7.42 12.15 -25.47
N GLY A 387 -8.73 12.27 -25.24
CA GLY A 387 -9.60 12.95 -26.19
C GLY A 387 -11.09 12.72 -25.96
N ALA A 388 -11.71 13.62 -25.20
CA ALA A 388 -13.15 13.81 -25.31
C ALA A 388 -13.52 14.33 -26.71
N SER A 389 -14.68 13.88 -27.20
CA SER A 389 -15.53 14.41 -28.30
C SER A 389 -15.10 14.19 -29.76
N GLN A 390 -15.93 13.46 -30.53
CA GLN A 390 -16.81 14.07 -31.54
C GLN A 390 -17.97 13.13 -31.92
N ALA A 391 -19.13 13.76 -32.16
CA ALA A 391 -20.39 13.17 -32.57
C ALA A 391 -20.55 13.13 -34.10
N GLY A 392 -21.48 12.28 -34.56
CA GLY A 392 -22.04 12.24 -35.92
C GLY A 392 -21.98 10.81 -36.46
N GLY A 393 -23.07 10.10 -36.74
CA GLY A 393 -24.47 10.42 -36.87
C GLY A 393 -25.00 9.59 -38.05
N GLN A 394 -25.98 8.72 -37.82
CA GLN A 394 -26.94 8.41 -38.87
C GLN A 394 -28.25 7.97 -38.24
N ALA A 395 -29.29 8.73 -38.58
CA ALA A 395 -30.67 8.49 -38.24
C ALA A 395 -31.15 7.19 -38.88
N ASP A 396 -32.08 6.51 -38.20
CA ASP A 396 -33.26 6.04 -38.91
C ASP A 396 -34.50 6.26 -38.04
N ALA A 397 -35.43 7.01 -38.60
CA ALA A 397 -36.72 7.32 -38.03
C ALA A 397 -37.67 6.17 -38.34
N THR A 398 -38.44 5.72 -37.35
CA THR A 398 -39.84 5.33 -37.59
C THR A 398 -40.67 5.71 -36.37
N SER A 399 -41.61 6.62 -36.64
CA SER A 399 -42.69 7.10 -35.80
C SER A 399 -43.72 6.01 -35.50
N GLY A 400 -44.21 5.95 -34.27
CA GLY A 400 -45.44 5.25 -33.89
C GLY A 400 -46.04 5.91 -32.67
N ALA A 401 -47.16 6.59 -32.86
CA ALA A 401 -47.82 7.47 -31.92
C ALA A 401 -48.56 6.75 -30.78
N SER A 402 -48.86 7.53 -29.75
CA SER A 402 -49.71 7.27 -28.59
C SER A 402 -51.16 6.86 -28.92
N GLU A 403 -51.81 6.23 -27.93
CA GLU A 403 -53.26 6.06 -27.62
C GLU A 403 -53.44 4.61 -27.12
N HIS A 404 -53.86 4.29 -25.89
CA HIS A 404 -54.84 4.88 -24.97
C HIS A 404 -54.42 4.75 -23.49
#